data_AF-A0AAD0W4F4-F1
#
_entry.id   AF-A0AAD0W4F4-F1
#
_cell.length_a   1.000
_cell.length_b   1.000
_cell.length_c   1.000
_cell.angle_alpha   90.00
_cell.angle_beta   90.00
_cell.angle_gamma   90.00
#
_symmetry.space_group_name_H-M   'P 1'
#
loop_
_entity.id
_entity.type
_entity.pdbx_description
1 polymer ?
#
loop_
_entity_poly.entity_id
_entity_poly.type
_entity_poly.pdbx_seq_one_letter_code
_entity_poly.pdbx_strand_id
1 'polypeptide(L)'
;MRDLRTIKMLGESLISWKVANIEESPSHWHFPSFEIQEYLLPLINVGAQTFDEYGRTEYELEDCRRLLNTIAFARETLSLMSKETIRYETIHDGLASLNKNELLNTLDMLVKSAKLALKQESNLVFYGD
;
A
#
# COMPACT_ATOMS: atom_id res chain seq x y z
N MET A 1 38.54 -3.19 -20.50
CA MET A 1 37.16 -3.00 -20.97
C MET A 1 36.26 -3.87 -20.13
N ARG A 2 35.56 -3.28 -19.16
CA ARG A 2 34.49 -3.96 -18.41
C ARG A 2 33.17 -3.39 -18.90
N ASP A 3 32.27 -4.29 -19.23
CA ASP A 3 30.95 -4.03 -19.77
C ASP A 3 30.12 -3.22 -18.76
N LEU A 4 29.66 -2.03 -19.17
CA LEU A 4 28.89 -1.06 -18.37
C LEU A 4 27.42 -1.05 -18.80
N ARG A 5 26.88 -2.23 -19.10
CA ARG A 5 25.46 -2.42 -19.42
C ARG A 5 24.99 -3.61 -18.58
N THR A 6 24.58 -3.42 -17.33
CA THR A 6 23.19 -3.06 -17.02
C THR A 6 23.12 -2.77 -15.51
N ILE A 7 23.38 -1.53 -15.11
CA ILE A 7 22.91 -0.99 -13.82
C ILE A 7 21.92 0.09 -14.20
N LYS A 8 20.69 -0.32 -14.44
CA LYS A 8 19.55 0.60 -14.54
C LYS A 8 18.38 -0.11 -13.91
N MET A 9 18.21 0.11 -12.61
CA MET A 9 16.94 0.29 -11.88
C MET A 9 17.30 0.93 -10.53
N LEU A 10 17.82 2.16 -10.61
CA LEU A 10 17.74 3.14 -9.53
C LEU A 10 16.52 4.00 -9.88
N GLY A 11 15.48 3.96 -9.03
CA GLY A 11 14.34 4.86 -9.10
C GLY A 11 13.02 4.17 -9.43
N GLU A 12 12.42 3.51 -8.44
CA GLU A 12 10.96 3.51 -8.25
C GLU A 12 10.75 3.66 -6.74
N SER A 13 10.37 4.86 -6.31
CA SER A 13 10.11 5.14 -4.91
C SER A 13 8.75 4.55 -4.57
N LEU A 14 8.73 3.27 -4.19
CA LEU A 14 7.49 2.62 -3.79
C LEU A 14 7.07 3.17 -2.42
N ILE A 15 5.95 3.90 -2.45
CA ILE A 15 5.22 4.42 -1.29
C ILE A 15 5.24 3.42 -0.14
N SER A 16 5.56 3.91 1.06
CA SER A 16 5.79 3.08 2.23
C SER A 16 4.88 3.43 3.40
N TRP A 17 4.49 2.41 4.16
CA TRP A 17 3.81 2.58 5.44
C TRP A 17 4.74 2.18 6.58
N LYS A 18 4.85 3.03 7.59
CA LYS A 18 5.75 2.88 8.74
C LYS A 18 5.05 3.26 10.03
N VAL A 19 5.32 2.58 11.14
CA VAL A 19 4.84 3.02 12.46
C VAL A 19 5.80 4.08 12.99
N ALA A 20 5.28 5.24 13.42
CA ALA A 20 6.07 6.47 13.66
C ALA A 20 7.21 6.31 14.71
N ASN A 21 7.07 5.42 15.68
CA ASN A 21 7.99 5.28 16.82
C ASN A 21 9.11 4.23 16.63
N ILE A 22 9.38 3.75 15.40
CA ILE A 22 10.39 2.71 15.16
C ILE A 22 11.49 3.25 14.23
N GLU A 23 12.67 3.51 14.79
CA GLU A 23 13.80 4.15 14.07
C GLU A 23 14.36 3.30 12.93
N GLU A 24 14.29 1.96 12.97
CA GLU A 24 14.59 1.07 11.83
C GLU A 24 14.41 -0.40 12.28
N SER A 25 13.35 -1.07 11.81
CA SER A 25 13.08 -2.51 12.02
C SER A 25 11.88 -2.98 11.16
N PRO A 26 11.51 -4.28 11.07
CA PRO A 26 10.68 -4.91 10.01
C PRO A 26 9.21 -4.42 9.87
N SER A 27 8.86 -3.29 10.45
CA SER A 27 7.60 -2.56 10.34
C SER A 27 7.47 -1.67 9.11
N HIS A 28 8.50 -1.58 8.27
CA HIS A 28 8.42 -0.90 6.98
C HIS A 28 7.79 -1.82 5.96
N TRP A 29 6.60 -1.45 5.50
CA TRP A 29 5.88 -2.17 4.48
C TRP A 29 5.74 -1.30 3.23
N HIS A 30 5.89 -1.92 2.06
CA HIS A 30 5.82 -1.26 0.76
C HIS A 30 4.82 -1.97 -0.13
N PHE A 31 4.22 -1.23 -1.05
CA PHE A 31 3.47 -1.85 -2.14
C PHE A 31 4.40 -2.74 -2.99
N PRO A 32 3.97 -3.95 -3.40
CA PRO A 32 4.80 -4.84 -4.21
C PRO A 32 5.03 -4.35 -5.65
N SER A 33 4.14 -3.51 -6.17
CA SER A 33 4.26 -2.88 -7.50
C SER A 33 3.44 -1.59 -7.57
N PHE A 34 3.74 -0.74 -8.56
CA PHE A 34 3.00 0.49 -8.83
C PHE A 34 1.52 0.20 -9.15
N GLU A 35 1.24 -0.86 -9.89
CA GLU A 35 -0.12 -1.21 -10.28
C GLU A 35 -0.98 -1.62 -9.07
N ILE A 36 -0.38 -2.32 -8.10
CA ILE A 36 -1.07 -2.67 -6.87
C ILE A 36 -1.37 -1.40 -6.04
N GLN A 37 -0.42 -0.47 -5.99
CA GLN A 37 -0.61 0.82 -5.35
C GLN A 37 -1.75 1.59 -6.03
N GLU A 38 -1.68 1.79 -7.34
CA GLU A 38 -2.70 2.52 -8.11
C GLU A 38 -4.09 1.93 -7.92
N TYR A 39 -4.21 0.60 -7.94
CA TYR A 39 -5.48 -0.08 -7.76
C TYR A 39 -6.04 0.03 -6.33
N LEU A 40 -5.20 -0.17 -5.31
CA LEU A 40 -5.67 -0.25 -3.92
C LEU A 40 -5.78 1.11 -3.24
N LEU A 41 -4.89 2.06 -3.55
CA LEU A 41 -4.79 3.32 -2.83
C LEU A 41 -6.12 4.10 -2.78
N PRO A 42 -6.91 4.21 -3.87
CA PRO A 42 -8.24 4.84 -3.82
C PRO A 42 -9.24 4.11 -2.93
N LEU A 43 -9.09 2.79 -2.79
CA LEU A 43 -9.99 1.95 -1.97
C LEU A 43 -9.68 2.07 -0.49
N ILE A 44 -8.41 2.27 -0.11
CA ILE A 44 -7.94 2.28 1.28
C ILE A 44 -7.60 3.68 1.81
N ASN A 45 -7.79 4.74 1.01
CA ASN A 45 -7.62 6.11 1.48
C ASN A 45 -8.75 6.48 2.44
N VAL A 46 -8.46 6.49 3.75
CA VAL A 46 -9.38 6.98 4.77
C VAL A 46 -9.05 8.42 5.17
N GLY A 47 -10.09 9.24 5.38
CA GLY A 47 -9.95 10.63 5.80
C GLY A 47 -9.80 11.65 4.67
N ALA A 48 -9.93 11.24 3.40
CA ALA A 48 -9.78 12.10 2.22
C ALA A 48 -8.48 12.93 2.24
N GLN A 49 -7.42 12.35 2.81
CA GLN A 49 -6.14 13.03 2.88
C GLN A 49 -5.56 13.14 1.47
N THR A 50 -5.07 14.33 1.14
CA THR A 50 -4.33 14.56 -0.10
C THR A 50 -3.01 13.81 0.06
N PHE A 51 -2.74 12.85 -0.82
CA PHE A 51 -1.44 12.21 -0.86
C PHE A 51 -0.45 13.22 -1.39
N ASP A 52 0.34 13.78 -0.49
CA ASP A 52 1.49 14.60 -0.86
C ASP A 52 2.57 13.64 -1.35
N GLU A 53 2.89 13.74 -2.64
CA GLU A 53 3.88 12.90 -3.31
C GLU A 53 5.21 12.95 -2.56
N TYR A 54 5.60 14.11 -2.00
CA TYR A 54 6.84 14.28 -1.24
C TYR A 54 6.66 14.30 0.28
N GLY A 55 5.43 14.03 0.73
CA GLY A 55 5.01 14.25 2.09
C GLY A 55 4.87 12.98 2.91
N ARG A 56 4.50 13.18 4.18
CA ARG A 56 4.08 12.11 5.07
C ARG A 56 2.64 12.37 5.50
N THR A 57 1.83 11.33 5.44
CA THR A 57 0.42 11.34 5.84
C THR A 57 0.33 10.51 7.12
N GLU A 58 0.01 11.16 8.23
CA GLU A 58 -0.11 10.48 9.52
C GLU A 58 -1.56 10.02 9.73
N TYR A 59 -1.70 8.73 10.02
CA TYR A 59 -2.95 8.07 10.38
C TYR A 59 -2.95 7.91 11.89
N GLU A 60 -3.81 8.67 12.55
CA GLU A 60 -4.03 8.56 13.98
C GLU A 60 -4.72 7.23 14.32
N LEU A 61 -4.88 6.94 15.62
CA LEU A 61 -5.50 5.69 16.09
C LEU A 61 -6.93 5.52 15.55
N GLU A 62 -7.71 6.59 15.42
CA GLU A 62 -9.05 6.50 14.85
C GLU A 62 -9.01 6.19 13.35
N ASP A 63 -8.09 6.80 12.61
CA ASP A 63 -7.91 6.50 11.19
C ASP A 63 -7.41 5.08 10.97
N CYS A 64 -6.55 4.55 11.85
CA CYS A 64 -6.16 3.14 11.83
C CYS A 64 -7.37 2.21 12.01
N ARG A 65 -8.34 2.55 12.88
CA ARG A 65 -9.58 1.77 13.04
C ARG A 65 -10.47 1.86 11.79
N ARG A 66 -10.61 3.04 11.21
CA ARG A 66 -11.35 3.25 9.94
C ARG A 66 -10.70 2.45 8.81
N LEU A 67 -9.38 2.51 8.69
CA LEU A 67 -8.58 1.78 7.71
C LEU A 67 -8.81 0.27 7.83
N LEU A 68 -8.82 -0.30 9.04
CA LEU A 68 -9.11 -1.73 9.24
C LEU A 68 -10.49 -2.12 8.73
N ASN A 69 -11.52 -1.30 8.94
CA ASN A 69 -12.86 -1.56 8.42
C ASN A 69 -12.90 -1.48 6.89
N THR A 70 -12.25 -0.48 6.31
CA THR A 70 -12.13 -0.30 4.86
C THR A 70 -11.41 -1.49 4.21
N ILE A 71 -10.31 -1.96 4.81
CA ILE A 71 -9.60 -3.15 4.33
C ILE A 71 -10.48 -4.40 4.43
N ALA A 72 -11.23 -4.57 5.51
CA ALA A 72 -12.14 -5.71 5.65
C ALA A 72 -13.18 -5.74 4.52
N PHE A 73 -13.79 -4.60 4.21
CA PHE A 73 -14.73 -4.46 3.10
C PHE A 73 -14.09 -4.75 1.74
N ALA A 74 -12.89 -4.22 1.48
CA ALA A 74 -12.16 -4.48 0.24
C ALA A 74 -11.83 -5.97 0.07
N ARG A 75 -11.40 -6.63 1.14
CA ARG A 75 -11.12 -8.08 1.14
C ARG A 75 -12.36 -8.91 0.86
N GLU A 76 -13.48 -8.61 1.50
CA GLU A 76 -14.75 -9.30 1.28
C GLU A 76 -15.17 -9.16 -0.18
N THR A 77 -15.12 -7.94 -0.71
CA THR A 77 -15.44 -7.64 -2.12
C THR A 77 -14.57 -8.46 -3.06
N LEU A 78 -13.24 -8.47 -2.86
CA LEU A 78 -12.31 -9.28 -3.66
C LEU A 78 -12.61 -10.77 -3.53
N SER A 79 -12.92 -11.27 -2.33
CA SER A 79 -13.19 -12.69 -2.08
C SER A 79 -14.47 -13.18 -2.77
N LEU A 80 -15.45 -12.31 -2.96
CA LEU A 80 -16.68 -12.60 -3.70
C LEU A 80 -16.47 -12.68 -5.22
N MET A 81 -15.35 -12.16 -5.74
CA MET A 81 -15.05 -12.22 -7.17
C MET A 81 -14.63 -13.64 -7.57
N SER A 82 -15.30 -14.20 -8.57
CA SER A 82 -14.98 -15.53 -9.11
C SER A 82 -13.68 -15.56 -9.92
N LYS A 83 -13.28 -14.44 -10.52
CA LYS A 83 -12.06 -14.33 -11.32
C LYS A 83 -10.81 -14.27 -10.41
N GLU A 84 -9.74 -14.91 -10.85
CA GLU A 84 -8.42 -14.82 -10.21
C GLU A 84 -7.63 -13.60 -10.67
N THR A 85 -7.91 -13.12 -11.88
CA THR A 85 -7.29 -11.94 -12.46
C THR A 85 -8.26 -10.78 -12.50
N ILE A 86 -7.83 -9.63 -12.00
CA ILE A 86 -8.54 -8.36 -12.09
C ILE A 86 -7.90 -7.54 -13.20
N ARG A 87 -8.72 -7.07 -14.13
CA ARG A 87 -8.28 -6.11 -15.15
C ARG A 87 -8.80 -4.75 -14.79
N TYR A 88 -7.95 -3.76 -14.86
CA TYR A 88 -8.31 -2.38 -14.57
C TYR A 88 -7.54 -1.43 -15.49
N GLU A 89 -8.09 -0.24 -15.66
CA GLU A 89 -7.46 0.79 -16.46
C GLU A 89 -6.45 1.55 -15.61
N THR A 90 -5.20 1.55 -16.03
CA THR A 90 -4.10 2.31 -15.41
C THR A 90 -4.01 3.70 -16.03
N ILE A 91 -3.54 4.67 -15.24
CA ILE A 91 -3.26 6.04 -15.68
C ILE A 91 -2.19 6.06 -16.79
N HIS A 92 -1.18 5.17 -16.72
CA HIS A 92 -0.02 5.23 -17.61
C HIS A 92 -0.08 4.27 -18.80
N ASP A 93 -0.48 3.02 -18.58
CA ASP A 93 -0.30 1.92 -19.54
C ASP A 93 -1.60 1.42 -20.20
N GLY A 94 -2.71 2.12 -19.98
CA GLY A 94 -4.02 1.71 -20.47
C GLY A 94 -4.59 0.57 -19.66
N LEU A 95 -4.33 -0.70 -19.99
CA LEU A 95 -4.99 -1.86 -19.34
C LEU A 95 -3.98 -2.79 -18.66
N ALA A 96 -4.02 -2.85 -17.33
CA ALA A 96 -3.22 -3.80 -16.54
C ALA A 96 -4.04 -4.99 -16.04
N SER A 97 -3.32 -6.03 -15.60
CA SER A 97 -3.88 -7.24 -15.00
C SER A 97 -3.19 -7.53 -13.68
N LEU A 98 -3.98 -7.65 -12.61
CA LEU A 98 -3.49 -7.95 -11.26
C LEU A 98 -3.97 -9.31 -10.79
N ASN A 99 -3.12 -10.01 -10.05
CA ASN A 99 -3.49 -11.23 -9.38
C ASN A 99 -4.29 -10.89 -8.10
N LYS A 100 -5.50 -11.44 -7.98
CA LYS A 100 -6.35 -11.23 -6.81
C LYS A 100 -5.66 -11.64 -5.50
N ASN A 101 -4.88 -12.71 -5.50
CA ASN A 101 -4.19 -13.19 -4.30
C ASN A 101 -3.08 -12.22 -3.88
N GLU A 102 -2.41 -11.55 -4.82
CA GLU A 102 -1.42 -10.51 -4.50
C GLU A 102 -2.09 -9.29 -3.84
N LEU A 103 -3.26 -8.89 -4.33
CA LEU A 103 -4.06 -7.83 -3.70
C LEU A 103 -4.48 -8.21 -2.27
N LEU A 104 -4.98 -9.43 -2.07
CA LEU A 104 -5.36 -9.92 -0.74
C LEU A 104 -4.17 -9.98 0.23
N ASN A 105 -3.01 -10.48 -0.24
CA ASN A 105 -1.78 -10.53 0.56
C ASN A 105 -1.30 -9.12 0.93
N THR A 106 -1.40 -8.17 0.01
CA THR A 106 -1.06 -6.75 0.21
C THR A 106 -1.94 -6.15 1.31
N LEU A 107 -3.25 -6.39 1.25
CA LEU A 107 -4.20 -5.97 2.29
C LEU A 107 -3.91 -6.63 3.65
N ASP A 108 -3.53 -7.91 3.67
CA ASP A 108 -3.13 -8.62 4.89
C ASP A 108 -1.89 -8.00 5.56
N MET A 109 -0.91 -7.56 4.78
CA MET A 109 0.25 -6.87 5.30
C MET A 109 -0.13 -5.51 5.90
N LEU A 110 -0.97 -4.73 5.22
CA LEU A 110 -1.44 -3.44 5.74
C LEU A 110 -2.24 -3.59 7.05
N VAL A 111 -3.06 -4.65 7.18
CA VAL A 111 -3.75 -4.97 8.43
C VAL A 111 -2.76 -5.21 9.57
N LYS A 112 -1.65 -5.90 9.31
CA LYS A 112 -0.62 -6.13 10.34
C LYS A 112 -0.01 -4.80 10.81
N SER A 113 0.31 -3.89 9.88
CA SER A 113 0.86 -2.57 10.20
C SER A 113 -0.12 -1.70 11.00
N ALA A 114 -1.39 -1.63 10.58
CA ALA A 114 -2.42 -0.87 11.29
C ALA A 114 -2.70 -1.44 12.69
N LYS A 115 -2.76 -2.77 12.84
CA LYS A 115 -2.91 -3.42 14.17
C LYS A 115 -1.70 -3.17 15.06
N LEU A 116 -0.49 -3.13 14.49
CA LEU A 116 0.73 -2.84 15.24
C LEU A 116 0.71 -1.40 15.78
N ALA A 117 0.34 -0.42 14.95
CA ALA A 117 0.19 0.98 15.35
C ALA A 117 -0.81 1.14 16.51
N LEU A 118 -1.99 0.51 16.39
CA LEU A 118 -3.00 0.50 17.45
C LEU A 118 -2.51 -0.14 18.75
N LYS A 119 -1.82 -1.29 18.66
CA LYS A 119 -1.30 -2.00 19.83
C LYS A 119 -0.24 -1.17 20.57
N GLN A 120 0.53 -0.38 19.83
CA GLN A 120 1.60 0.45 20.37
C GLN A 120 1.14 1.87 20.72
N GLU A 121 -0.14 2.19 20.54
CA GLU A 121 -0.69 3.54 20.72
C GLU A 121 0.12 4.62 19.96
N SER A 122 0.56 4.26 18.74
CA SER A 122 1.38 5.11 17.87
C SER A 122 0.68 5.39 16.55
N ASN A 123 1.09 6.46 15.86
CA ASN A 123 0.62 6.78 14.51
C ASN A 123 1.19 5.78 13.49
N LEU A 124 0.36 5.48 12.48
CA LEU A 124 0.79 4.83 11.24
C LEU A 124 1.07 5.94 10.22
N VAL A 125 2.24 5.93 9.60
CA VAL A 125 2.69 6.97 8.69
C VAL A 125 2.78 6.39 7.29
N PHE A 126 2.08 7.02 6.36
CA PHE A 126 2.23 6.80 4.93
C PHE A 126 3.24 7.81 4.38
N TYR A 127 4.20 7.34 3.60
CA TYR A 127 5.17 8.18 2.88
C TYR A 127 4.88 8.06 1.39
N GLY A 128 4.67 9.20 0.73
CA GLY A 128 4.65 9.30 -0.73
C GLY A 128 5.99 8.91 -1.38
N ASP A 129 6.03 8.98 -2.71
CA ASP A 129 7.20 8.70 -3.57
C ASP A 129 8.36 9.70 -3.34
#